data_AF-A0A8S1D4E0-F1
#
_entry.id   AF-A0A8S1D4E0-F1
#
_cell.length_a   1.000
_cell.length_b   1.000
_cell.length_c   1.000
_cell.angle_alpha   90.00
_cell.angle_beta   90.00
_cell.angle_gamma   90.00
#
_symmetry.space_group_name_H-M   'P 1'
#
loop_
_entity.id
_entity.type
_entity.pdbx_description
1 polymer ?
#
loop_
_entity_poly.entity_id
_entity_poly.type
_entity_poly.pdbx_seq_one_letter_code
_entity_poly.pdbx_strand_id
1 'polypeptide(L)'
;MSQDKGKLAKWVVPSFGDFSSGSASSAKKRRQDGSQPTPQIKSDSNEIPWVEKYCPKSVGNLAVHKKKVESVYDWLQLALIQPEVPKFCLVKGPAGSGKSTTVKVCGKNLGIDVMEWITPSNFSNFKVFSEENDFPGNKEFDCYKSDRQMFRDFVIKGSRFHSLFSSTGSKKIILIEDWPASFLRDPTPLHEILEEFAQSGKCPLVMITGEDNVFNKLIPENLIRQYSIDVFAFNPMAPTLLKKVLCDISAKEAPSNLNAKDIIESICQSSCGDLRSAINTLQFACLRGFTKGAADAVKGKSQQKSPENKRRRLDEQGQKKQLAKIGGRDAPDDFFHVISKALYAKREDNGALKTSPSQIVEKVTDKSEMFTGFLQENYLDFMPDIQAAAKCAENLELASRLLANSFDRPSLATTGLHVASRGVMSIKRDKNRASFFKSHRKPKYIQAEAGFKELSLDARRTFPFSNASSTALLSELLPFAALIQPHGLSYAQTSVINKLPLDRSRVFLKPNVPPNRLSQNGNEIDAEFKIVEIDSD
;
A
#
# COMPACT_ATOMS: atom_id res chain seq x y z
N MET A 1 -28.40 8.48 -67.42
CA MET A 1 -29.73 8.89 -66.90
C MET A 1 -29.98 8.10 -65.63
N SER A 2 -30.36 8.81 -64.56
CA SER A 2 -30.87 8.40 -63.25
C SER A 2 -30.80 6.92 -62.83
N GLN A 3 -30.29 6.66 -61.63
CA GLN A 3 -31.18 6.50 -60.48
C GLN A 3 -30.46 6.61 -59.13
N ASP A 4 -31.26 7.03 -58.18
CA ASP A 4 -31.01 7.69 -56.90
C ASP A 4 -31.02 6.68 -55.75
N LYS A 5 -30.11 6.79 -54.77
CA LYS A 5 -30.26 6.19 -53.42
C LYS A 5 -29.49 6.98 -52.35
N GLY A 6 -30.23 7.80 -51.61
CA GLY A 6 -30.38 7.70 -50.15
C GLY A 6 -29.15 8.00 -49.26
N LYS A 7 -29.16 9.19 -48.64
CA LYS A 7 -28.30 9.62 -47.53
C LYS A 7 -28.54 8.81 -46.25
N LEU A 8 -27.45 8.49 -45.53
CA LEU A 8 -27.44 8.23 -44.09
C LEU A 8 -26.27 8.99 -43.46
N ALA A 9 -26.59 9.90 -42.54
CA ALA A 9 -25.66 10.80 -41.86
C ALA A 9 -24.83 10.04 -40.82
N LYS A 10 -23.50 10.20 -40.87
CA LYS A 10 -22.56 9.76 -39.82
C LYS A 10 -22.23 10.95 -38.91
N TRP A 11 -22.52 10.78 -37.63
CA TRP A 11 -22.17 11.69 -36.54
C TRP A 11 -20.69 11.55 -36.15
N VAL A 12 -20.06 12.72 -35.97
CA VAL A 12 -18.94 13.12 -35.08
C VAL A 12 -17.66 12.28 -35.08
N VAL A 13 -16.62 12.88 -35.66
CA VAL A 13 -15.19 12.56 -35.51
C VAL A 13 -14.65 13.29 -34.27
N PRO A 14 -13.88 12.66 -33.37
CA PRO A 14 -13.32 13.34 -32.20
C PRO A 14 -12.25 14.36 -32.61
N SER A 15 -12.53 15.63 -32.31
CA SER A 15 -11.66 16.79 -32.52
C SER A 15 -10.79 17.00 -31.27
N PHE A 16 -9.52 16.60 -31.30
CA PHE A 16 -8.45 17.22 -30.50
C PHE A 16 -7.10 16.98 -31.19
N GLY A 17 -6.74 17.90 -32.08
CA GLY A 17 -5.45 17.96 -32.73
C GLY A 17 -5.45 19.15 -33.66
N ASP A 18 -4.87 20.27 -33.21
CA ASP A 18 -4.18 21.27 -34.03
C ASP A 18 -4.00 22.56 -33.23
N PHE A 19 -2.78 22.77 -32.72
CA PHE A 19 -2.28 24.12 -32.48
C PHE A 19 -0.82 24.18 -32.93
N SER A 20 -0.62 24.52 -34.20
CA SER A 20 0.65 25.02 -34.73
C SER A 20 0.52 26.51 -35.09
N SER A 21 1.33 27.31 -34.40
CA SER A 21 2.08 28.50 -34.84
C SER A 21 1.47 29.61 -35.73
N GLY A 22 1.62 30.85 -35.25
CA GLY A 22 1.68 32.11 -36.02
C GLY A 22 0.88 33.23 -35.34
N SER A 23 1.46 34.26 -34.73
CA SER A 23 2.17 35.36 -35.40
C SER A 23 2.82 36.31 -34.37
N ALA A 24 3.77 37.13 -34.85
CA ALA A 24 4.77 37.88 -34.10
C ALA A 24 4.37 39.30 -33.66
N SER A 25 5.04 39.84 -32.62
CA SER A 25 5.63 41.19 -32.64
C SER A 25 6.71 41.41 -31.56
N SER A 26 7.64 42.29 -31.91
CA SER A 26 9.02 42.53 -31.43
C SER A 26 9.23 43.05 -30.00
N ALA A 27 10.36 42.69 -29.35
CA ALA A 27 11.47 43.61 -29.02
C ALA A 27 12.58 43.04 -28.09
N LYS A 28 13.83 43.34 -28.49
CA LYS A 28 15.12 43.48 -27.76
C LYS A 28 15.91 42.26 -27.23
N LYS A 29 16.98 41.98 -28.01
CA LYS A 29 18.21 41.22 -27.72
C LYS A 29 18.84 41.55 -26.35
N ARG A 30 19.22 40.51 -25.61
CA ARG A 30 20.34 40.53 -24.65
C ARG A 30 21.16 39.25 -24.83
N ARG A 31 22.43 39.41 -25.19
CA ARG A 31 23.41 38.32 -25.43
C ARG A 31 23.86 37.72 -24.11
N GLN A 32 23.81 36.39 -23.98
CA GLN A 32 24.67 35.61 -23.07
C GLN A 32 25.11 34.33 -23.78
N ASP A 33 26.43 34.15 -23.85
CA ASP A 33 27.16 32.98 -24.33
C ASP A 33 27.03 31.79 -23.36
N GLY A 34 27.06 30.58 -23.91
CA GLY A 34 27.46 29.36 -23.20
C GLY A 34 26.39 28.31 -22.93
N SER A 35 25.74 27.76 -23.97
CA SER A 35 24.98 26.51 -23.85
C SER A 35 25.86 25.30 -24.17
N GLN A 36 26.04 24.43 -23.17
CA GLN A 36 26.51 23.06 -23.39
C GLN A 36 25.51 22.28 -24.25
N PRO A 37 25.94 21.34 -25.10
CA PRO A 37 25.01 20.58 -25.93
C PRO A 37 24.19 19.65 -25.03
N THR A 38 22.90 19.94 -24.92
CA THR A 38 21.89 19.02 -24.41
C THR A 38 21.92 17.75 -25.26
N PRO A 39 22.01 16.55 -24.67
CA PRO A 39 21.90 15.32 -25.45
C PRO A 39 20.48 15.28 -26.04
N GLN A 40 20.39 15.38 -27.36
CA GLN A 40 19.16 15.13 -28.10
C GLN A 40 18.75 13.67 -27.84
N ILE A 41 17.75 13.49 -26.98
CA ILE A 41 17.02 12.23 -26.85
C ILE A 41 16.27 12.09 -28.17
N LYS A 42 16.70 11.14 -29.02
CA LYS A 42 15.87 10.67 -30.13
C LYS A 42 14.66 9.99 -29.50
N SER A 43 13.53 10.70 -29.48
CA SER A 43 12.26 10.13 -29.05
C SER A 43 11.68 9.31 -30.20
N ASP A 44 12.05 8.02 -30.27
CA ASP A 44 11.20 7.05 -30.96
C ASP A 44 9.93 6.88 -30.10
N SER A 45 8.89 7.61 -30.46
CA SER A 45 7.68 7.85 -29.67
C SER A 45 6.71 6.66 -29.64
N ASN A 46 7.19 5.42 -29.57
CA ASN A 46 6.34 4.21 -29.49
C ASN A 46 7.00 2.96 -28.87
N GLU A 47 8.07 3.09 -28.08
CA GLU A 47 8.63 1.92 -27.38
C GLU A 47 7.73 1.46 -26.22
N ILE A 48 7.04 0.33 -26.42
CA ILE A 48 6.26 -0.35 -25.40
C ILE A 48 7.18 -0.77 -24.22
N PRO A 49 6.79 -0.56 -22.95
CA PRO A 49 7.57 -0.99 -21.79
C PRO A 49 7.95 -2.47 -21.86
N TRP A 50 9.15 -2.83 -21.41
CA TRP A 50 9.63 -4.22 -21.50
C TRP A 50 8.77 -5.20 -20.72
N VAL A 51 8.15 -4.75 -19.62
CA VAL A 51 7.19 -5.54 -18.83
C VAL A 51 5.99 -5.98 -19.69
N GLU A 52 5.51 -5.13 -20.59
CA GLU A 52 4.41 -5.45 -21.49
C GLU A 52 4.90 -6.23 -22.71
N LYS A 53 6.02 -5.79 -23.32
CA LYS A 53 6.65 -6.44 -24.48
C LYS A 53 6.98 -7.92 -24.23
N TYR A 54 7.49 -8.23 -23.03
CA TYR A 54 7.90 -9.57 -22.61
C TYR A 54 6.88 -10.28 -21.71
N CYS A 55 5.65 -9.77 -21.63
CA CYS A 55 4.59 -10.43 -20.87
C CYS A 55 4.38 -11.87 -21.39
N PRO A 56 4.44 -12.90 -20.52
CA PRO A 56 4.24 -14.29 -20.92
C PRO A 56 2.91 -14.52 -21.63
N LYS A 57 2.96 -15.21 -22.79
CA LYS A 57 1.76 -15.54 -23.60
C LYS A 57 1.33 -17.00 -23.50
N SER A 58 2.15 -17.84 -22.86
CA SER A 58 1.94 -19.27 -22.72
C SER A 58 2.43 -19.74 -21.35
N VAL A 59 1.86 -20.86 -20.89
CA VAL A 59 2.17 -21.46 -19.59
C VAL A 59 3.66 -21.81 -19.46
N GLY A 60 4.31 -22.25 -20.54
CA GLY A 60 5.74 -22.59 -20.55
C GLY A 60 6.68 -21.40 -20.34
N ASN A 61 6.21 -20.18 -20.59
CA ASN A 61 7.00 -18.95 -20.45
C ASN A 61 6.76 -18.26 -19.10
N LEU A 62 5.94 -18.85 -18.22
CA LEU A 62 5.70 -18.31 -16.89
C LEU A 62 6.94 -18.52 -16.01
N ALA A 63 7.43 -17.41 -15.46
CA ALA A 63 8.51 -17.40 -14.48
C ALA A 63 7.98 -17.71 -13.07
N VAL A 64 7.25 -18.81 -12.91
CA VAL A 64 6.70 -19.28 -11.64
C VAL A 64 7.05 -20.76 -11.46
N HIS A 65 7.14 -21.23 -10.21
CA HIS A 65 7.34 -22.65 -9.94
C HIS A 65 6.25 -23.51 -10.58
N LYS A 66 6.67 -24.50 -11.39
CA LYS A 66 5.79 -25.37 -12.19
C LYS A 66 4.63 -25.95 -11.39
N LYS A 67 4.89 -26.47 -10.19
CA LYS A 67 3.84 -27.02 -9.30
C LYS A 67 2.73 -26.01 -8.97
N LYS A 68 3.07 -24.74 -8.73
CA LYS A 68 2.06 -23.70 -8.43
C LYS A 68 1.21 -23.38 -9.65
N VAL A 69 1.83 -23.38 -10.83
CA VAL A 69 1.14 -23.17 -12.10
C VAL A 69 0.18 -24.33 -12.38
N GLU A 70 0.62 -25.57 -12.18
CA GLU A 70 -0.22 -26.77 -12.26
C GLU A 70 -1.40 -26.69 -11.29
N SER A 71 -1.18 -26.36 -10.01
CA SER A 71 -2.29 -26.27 -9.05
C SER A 71 -3.34 -25.20 -9.41
N VAL A 72 -2.90 -24.03 -9.92
CA VAL A 72 -3.84 -22.99 -10.38
C VAL A 72 -4.59 -23.45 -11.64
N TYR A 73 -3.90 -24.14 -12.55
CA TYR A 73 -4.49 -24.68 -13.77
C TYR A 73 -5.55 -25.74 -13.47
N ASP A 74 -5.23 -26.71 -12.60
CA ASP A 74 -6.13 -27.77 -12.16
C ASP A 74 -7.34 -27.18 -11.43
N TRP A 75 -7.12 -26.19 -10.57
CA TRP A 75 -8.21 -25.49 -9.88
C TRP A 75 -9.16 -24.80 -10.87
N LEU A 76 -8.64 -24.09 -11.88
CA LEU A 76 -9.46 -23.44 -12.90
C LEU A 76 -10.30 -24.47 -13.69
N GLN A 77 -9.74 -25.64 -14.00
CA GLN A 77 -10.49 -26.71 -14.65
C GLN A 77 -11.61 -27.25 -13.76
N LEU A 78 -11.30 -27.59 -12.51
CA LEU A 78 -12.27 -28.11 -11.55
C LEU A 78 -13.40 -27.12 -11.24
N ALA A 79 -13.06 -25.84 -11.09
CA ALA A 79 -14.01 -24.78 -10.79
C ALA A 79 -15.06 -24.58 -11.90
N LEU A 80 -14.76 -25.01 -13.12
CA LEU A 80 -15.65 -24.89 -14.27
C LEU A 80 -16.49 -26.14 -14.55
N ILE A 81 -16.20 -27.27 -13.87
CA ILE A 81 -16.98 -28.51 -14.02
C ILE A 81 -18.30 -28.44 -13.23
N GLN A 82 -18.34 -27.68 -12.13
CA GLN A 82 -19.50 -27.53 -11.26
C GLN A 82 -20.06 -26.10 -11.28
N PRO A 83 -20.73 -25.66 -12.36
CA PRO A 83 -21.23 -24.28 -12.48
C PRO A 83 -22.37 -23.93 -11.51
N GLU A 84 -23.02 -24.93 -10.90
CA GLU A 84 -24.13 -24.74 -9.95
C GLU A 84 -23.68 -24.19 -8.59
N VAL A 85 -22.40 -24.33 -8.24
CA VAL A 85 -21.86 -23.80 -6.98
C VAL A 85 -20.72 -22.82 -7.30
N PRO A 86 -20.89 -21.52 -7.03
CA PRO A 86 -19.83 -20.55 -7.27
C PRO A 86 -18.60 -20.88 -6.42
N LYS A 87 -17.46 -21.04 -7.09
CA LYS A 87 -16.17 -21.32 -6.43
C LYS A 87 -15.39 -20.02 -6.22
N PHE A 88 -14.74 -19.93 -5.08
CA PHE A 88 -13.90 -18.80 -4.71
C PHE A 88 -12.43 -19.23 -4.64
N CYS A 89 -11.55 -18.40 -5.21
CA CYS A 89 -10.11 -18.57 -5.08
C CYS A 89 -9.47 -17.28 -4.62
N LEU A 90 -8.53 -17.40 -3.70
CA LEU A 90 -7.70 -16.31 -3.22
C LEU A 90 -6.24 -16.59 -3.56
N VAL A 91 -5.66 -15.75 -4.43
CA VAL A 91 -4.24 -15.79 -4.79
C VAL A 91 -3.50 -14.69 -4.04
N LYS A 92 -2.74 -15.07 -3.01
CA LYS A 92 -1.94 -14.15 -2.18
C LYS A 92 -0.46 -14.24 -2.51
N GLY A 93 0.28 -13.17 -2.28
CA GLY A 93 1.75 -13.16 -2.42
C GLY A 93 2.30 -11.78 -2.74
N PRO A 94 3.64 -11.61 -2.76
CA PRO A 94 4.25 -10.30 -2.88
C PRO A 94 4.04 -9.69 -4.28
N ALA A 95 4.23 -8.38 -4.40
CA ALA A 95 4.21 -7.71 -5.70
C ALA A 95 5.29 -8.31 -6.63
N GLY A 96 4.98 -8.39 -7.93
CA GLY A 96 5.89 -8.90 -8.95
C GLY A 96 6.14 -10.41 -8.97
N SER A 97 5.40 -11.20 -8.19
CA SER A 97 5.53 -12.67 -8.13
C SER A 97 4.82 -13.45 -9.25
N GLY A 98 4.09 -12.76 -10.15
CA GLY A 98 3.43 -13.38 -11.31
C GLY A 98 2.01 -13.90 -11.06
N LYS A 99 1.34 -13.51 -9.97
CA LYS A 99 -0.04 -13.93 -9.63
C LYS A 99 -1.04 -13.71 -10.77
N SER A 100 -1.21 -12.45 -11.18
CA SER A 100 -2.19 -12.02 -12.18
C SER A 100 -1.87 -12.58 -13.55
N THR A 101 -0.59 -12.58 -13.92
CA THR A 101 -0.11 -13.18 -15.17
C THR A 101 -0.40 -14.68 -15.22
N THR A 102 -0.23 -15.41 -14.11
CA THR A 102 -0.50 -16.85 -14.06
C THR A 102 -1.99 -17.14 -14.31
N VAL A 103 -2.89 -16.43 -13.62
CA VAL A 103 -4.34 -16.61 -13.81
C VAL A 103 -4.76 -16.28 -15.24
N LYS A 104 -4.30 -15.15 -15.79
CA LYS A 104 -4.64 -14.72 -17.17
C LYS A 104 -4.12 -15.69 -18.23
N VAL A 105 -2.89 -16.20 -18.08
CA VAL A 105 -2.28 -17.15 -19.03
C VAL A 105 -2.93 -18.52 -18.94
N CYS A 106 -3.17 -19.05 -17.73
CA CYS A 106 -3.88 -20.32 -17.56
C CYS A 106 -5.31 -20.23 -18.10
N GLY A 107 -6.01 -19.13 -17.82
CA GLY A 107 -7.35 -18.84 -18.34
C GLY A 107 -7.38 -18.87 -19.88
N LYS A 108 -6.49 -18.11 -20.51
CA LYS A 108 -6.36 -18.08 -21.98
C LYS A 108 -6.06 -19.46 -22.57
N ASN A 109 -5.17 -20.23 -21.96
CA ASN A 109 -4.82 -21.59 -22.42
C ASN A 109 -6.01 -22.56 -22.33
N LEU A 110 -6.93 -22.36 -21.38
CA LEU A 110 -8.15 -23.14 -21.21
C LEU A 110 -9.35 -22.61 -22.02
N GLY A 111 -9.16 -21.53 -22.79
CA GLY A 111 -10.25 -20.87 -23.52
C GLY A 111 -11.27 -20.20 -22.60
N ILE A 112 -10.85 -19.77 -21.41
CA ILE A 112 -11.67 -19.07 -20.41
C ILE A 112 -11.57 -17.56 -20.66
N ASP A 113 -12.72 -16.89 -20.70
CA ASP A 113 -12.80 -15.43 -20.69
C ASP A 113 -12.61 -14.88 -19.27
N VAL A 114 -11.60 -14.03 -19.09
CA VAL A 114 -11.23 -13.47 -17.78
C VAL A 114 -11.77 -12.05 -17.69
N MET A 115 -12.88 -11.89 -16.97
CA MET A 115 -13.47 -10.57 -16.72
C MET A 115 -12.80 -9.92 -15.52
N GLU A 116 -11.94 -8.95 -15.77
CA GLU A 116 -11.20 -8.22 -14.74
C GLU A 116 -11.95 -6.98 -14.27
N TRP A 117 -12.06 -6.80 -12.95
CA TRP A 117 -12.50 -5.54 -12.38
C TRP A 117 -11.40 -4.49 -12.53
N ILE A 118 -11.73 -3.39 -13.19
CA ILE A 118 -10.88 -2.21 -13.31
C ILE A 118 -11.59 -1.07 -12.59
N THR A 119 -10.94 -0.48 -11.58
CA THR A 119 -11.52 0.64 -10.85
C THR A 119 -11.58 1.86 -11.79
N PRO A 120 -12.77 2.42 -12.08
CA PRO A 120 -12.90 3.54 -12.99
C PRO A 120 -12.23 4.80 -12.40
N SER A 121 -11.27 5.37 -13.15
CA SER A 121 -10.37 6.43 -12.65
C SER A 121 -11.00 7.83 -12.54
N ASN A 122 -12.27 8.00 -12.96
CA ASN A 122 -12.91 9.31 -13.08
C ASN A 122 -13.75 9.74 -11.84
N PHE A 123 -13.75 8.95 -10.76
CA PHE A 123 -14.68 9.15 -9.64
C PHE A 123 -14.19 10.08 -8.52
N SER A 124 -12.89 10.36 -8.40
CA SER A 124 -12.37 11.25 -7.36
C SER A 124 -12.56 12.74 -7.65
N ASN A 125 -12.66 13.15 -8.91
CA ASN A 125 -12.68 14.57 -9.29
C ASN A 125 -14.08 15.20 -9.31
N PHE A 126 -15.15 14.41 -9.31
CA PHE A 126 -16.51 14.94 -9.47
C PHE A 126 -17.30 15.09 -8.16
N LYS A 127 -16.82 14.51 -7.05
CA LYS A 127 -17.43 14.72 -5.72
C LYS A 127 -17.13 16.09 -5.10
N VAL A 128 -16.16 16.84 -5.65
CA VAL A 128 -15.78 18.16 -5.11
C VAL A 128 -16.76 19.27 -5.54
N PHE A 129 -17.59 19.05 -6.56
CA PHE A 129 -18.50 20.09 -7.09
C PHE A 129 -19.97 19.92 -6.67
N SER A 130 -20.31 18.90 -5.88
CA SER A 130 -21.72 18.61 -5.54
C SER A 130 -22.14 19.03 -4.13
N GLU A 131 -21.28 19.68 -3.34
CA GLU A 131 -21.67 20.16 -2.00
C GLU A 131 -22.31 21.57 -2.00
N GLU A 132 -22.39 22.27 -3.14
CA GLU A 132 -22.89 23.66 -3.20
C GLU A 132 -24.14 23.90 -4.07
N ASN A 133 -24.78 22.89 -4.66
CA ASN A 133 -25.99 23.09 -5.47
C ASN A 133 -27.16 22.18 -5.08
N ASP A 134 -27.73 22.43 -3.89
CA ASP A 134 -29.10 22.01 -3.55
C ASP A 134 -30.10 22.90 -4.31
N PHE A 135 -30.31 22.60 -5.61
CA PHE A 135 -31.48 23.07 -6.36
C PHE A 135 -32.51 21.94 -6.48
N PRO A 136 -33.72 22.07 -5.90
CA PRO A 136 -34.74 21.04 -5.98
C PRO A 136 -35.42 21.12 -7.36
N GLY A 137 -35.01 20.27 -8.32
CA GLY A 137 -35.69 20.24 -9.62
C GLY A 137 -35.16 19.27 -10.69
N ASN A 138 -33.87 18.92 -10.71
CA ASN A 138 -33.32 18.08 -11.78
C ASN A 138 -33.27 16.60 -11.41
N LYS A 139 -34.42 15.91 -11.47
CA LYS A 139 -34.54 14.45 -11.29
C LYS A 139 -34.16 13.61 -12.53
N GLU A 140 -33.56 14.21 -13.57
CA GLU A 140 -33.24 13.50 -14.83
C GLU A 140 -31.77 13.10 -15.01
N PHE A 141 -30.87 13.38 -14.07
CA PHE A 141 -29.45 13.02 -14.19
C PHE A 141 -28.87 12.24 -12.99
N ASP A 142 -29.70 11.40 -12.36
CA ASP A 142 -29.28 10.51 -11.27
C ASP A 142 -28.59 9.23 -11.77
N CYS A 143 -27.74 9.33 -12.81
CA CYS A 143 -27.03 8.20 -13.40
C CYS A 143 -25.69 7.87 -12.70
N TYR A 144 -25.33 8.61 -11.64
CA TYR A 144 -24.09 8.42 -10.90
C TYR A 144 -24.20 7.26 -9.92
N LYS A 145 -23.83 6.05 -10.36
CA LYS A 145 -23.66 4.91 -9.46
C LYS A 145 -22.43 5.12 -8.58
N SER A 146 -22.55 4.82 -7.29
CA SER A 146 -21.37 4.76 -6.41
C SER A 146 -20.40 3.66 -6.88
N ASP A 147 -19.10 3.81 -6.60
CA ASP A 147 -18.07 2.78 -6.81
C ASP A 147 -18.50 1.41 -6.28
N ARG A 148 -19.21 1.39 -5.14
CA ARG A 148 -19.78 0.19 -4.53
C ARG A 148 -20.84 -0.45 -5.40
N GLN A 149 -21.76 0.35 -5.94
CA GLN A 149 -22.83 -0.16 -6.80
C GLN A 149 -22.29 -0.65 -8.14
N MET A 150 -21.28 0.01 -8.71
CA MET A 150 -20.64 -0.46 -9.94
C MET A 150 -19.89 -1.77 -9.70
N PHE A 151 -19.18 -1.89 -8.58
CA PHE A 151 -18.50 -3.12 -8.19
C PHE A 151 -19.49 -4.27 -7.98
N ARG A 152 -20.57 -4.04 -7.22
CA ARG A 152 -21.66 -5.00 -7.04
C ARG A 152 -22.26 -5.42 -8.38
N ASP A 153 -22.60 -4.45 -9.23
CA ASP A 153 -23.16 -4.70 -10.56
C ASP A 153 -22.19 -5.57 -11.39
N PHE A 154 -20.90 -5.27 -11.38
CA PHE A 154 -19.89 -6.05 -12.09
C PHE A 154 -19.81 -7.49 -11.58
N VAL A 155 -19.71 -7.70 -10.26
CA VAL A 155 -19.58 -9.04 -9.68
C VAL A 155 -20.83 -9.87 -9.92
N ILE A 156 -22.02 -9.33 -9.64
CA ILE A 156 -23.28 -10.08 -9.72
C ILE A 156 -23.76 -10.23 -11.17
N LYS A 157 -23.79 -9.13 -11.95
CA LYS A 157 -24.25 -9.18 -13.35
C LYS A 157 -23.22 -9.86 -14.23
N GLY A 158 -21.92 -9.61 -14.02
CA GLY A 158 -20.85 -10.31 -14.74
C GLY A 158 -20.91 -11.82 -14.52
N SER A 159 -21.27 -12.27 -13.30
CA SER A 159 -21.47 -13.69 -13.01
C SER A 159 -22.63 -14.29 -13.80
N ARG A 160 -23.76 -13.59 -13.87
CA ARG A 160 -25.01 -14.12 -14.47
C ARG A 160 -25.07 -13.98 -15.98
N PHE A 161 -24.58 -12.89 -16.54
CA PHE A 161 -24.73 -12.55 -17.95
C PHE A 161 -23.42 -12.73 -18.72
N HIS A 162 -23.53 -13.12 -19.98
CA HIS A 162 -22.40 -13.27 -20.89
C HIS A 162 -22.33 -12.04 -21.79
N SER A 163 -21.14 -11.69 -22.27
CA SER A 163 -21.00 -10.65 -23.29
C SER A 163 -21.76 -11.09 -24.54
N LEU A 164 -22.49 -10.16 -25.17
CA LEU A 164 -23.21 -10.44 -26.42
C LEU A 164 -22.28 -10.86 -27.57
N PHE A 165 -20.98 -10.52 -27.46
CA PHE A 165 -19.94 -10.87 -28.43
C PHE A 165 -19.22 -12.19 -28.09
N SER A 166 -19.58 -12.84 -26.98
CA SER A 166 -19.00 -14.14 -26.62
C SER A 166 -19.67 -15.27 -27.40
N SER A 167 -18.89 -16.25 -27.82
CA SER A 167 -19.42 -17.48 -28.42
C SER A 167 -20.31 -18.21 -27.40
N THR A 168 -21.44 -18.73 -27.85
CA THR A 168 -22.38 -19.50 -27.02
C THR A 168 -21.64 -20.62 -26.28
N GLY A 169 -21.67 -20.59 -24.94
CA GLY A 169 -21.00 -21.57 -24.09
C GLY A 169 -19.55 -21.23 -23.69
N SER A 170 -19.08 -19.99 -23.91
CA SER A 170 -17.75 -19.55 -23.43
C SER A 170 -17.66 -19.66 -21.91
N LYS A 171 -16.66 -20.40 -21.42
CA LYS A 171 -16.32 -20.47 -20.00
C LYS A 171 -15.79 -19.10 -19.57
N LYS A 172 -16.19 -18.61 -18.39
CA LYS A 172 -15.76 -17.31 -17.89
C LYS A 172 -15.38 -17.38 -16.42
N ILE A 173 -14.54 -16.46 -15.98
CA ILE A 173 -14.23 -16.21 -14.57
C ILE A 173 -14.26 -14.71 -14.30
N ILE A 174 -14.57 -14.34 -13.06
CA ILE A 174 -14.40 -12.97 -12.59
C ILE A 174 -13.06 -12.88 -11.86
N LEU A 175 -12.28 -11.86 -12.18
CA LEU A 175 -11.00 -11.55 -11.57
C LEU A 175 -11.08 -10.20 -10.85
N ILE A 176 -10.79 -10.19 -9.56
CA ILE A 176 -10.65 -8.97 -8.77
C ILE A 176 -9.20 -8.85 -8.32
N GLU A 177 -8.49 -7.86 -8.85
CA GLU A 177 -7.12 -7.52 -8.44
C GLU A 177 -7.09 -6.22 -7.63
N ASP A 178 -7.85 -5.22 -8.08
CA ASP A 178 -7.95 -3.91 -7.43
C ASP A 178 -9.24 -3.76 -6.63
N TRP A 179 -9.13 -3.41 -5.36
CA TRP A 179 -10.28 -3.23 -4.46
C TRP A 179 -10.65 -1.75 -4.33
N PRO A 180 -11.93 -1.36 -4.52
CA PRO A 180 -12.36 0.00 -4.24
C PRO A 180 -12.01 0.44 -2.81
N ALA A 181 -11.41 1.62 -2.67
CA ALA A 181 -10.93 2.14 -1.38
C ALA A 181 -12.04 2.23 -0.31
N SER A 182 -13.29 2.35 -0.75
CA SER A 182 -14.46 2.38 0.14
C SER A 182 -14.63 1.11 0.99
N PHE A 183 -14.13 -0.05 0.53
CA PHE A 183 -14.14 -1.31 1.26
C PHE A 183 -13.01 -1.42 2.28
N LEU A 184 -11.90 -0.69 2.08
CA LEU A 184 -10.79 -0.63 3.05
C LEU A 184 -11.22 0.06 4.36
N ARG A 185 -12.09 1.08 4.22
CA ARG A 185 -12.68 1.79 5.36
C ARG A 185 -13.68 0.88 6.10
N ASP A 186 -14.63 0.34 5.37
CA ASP A 186 -15.69 -0.54 5.88
C ASP A 186 -15.88 -1.77 4.97
N PRO A 187 -15.53 -2.98 5.43
CA PRO A 187 -15.62 -4.21 4.63
C PRO A 187 -17.04 -4.81 4.59
N THR A 188 -17.98 -4.32 5.42
CA THR A 188 -19.33 -4.91 5.53
C THR A 188 -20.06 -5.02 4.19
N PRO A 189 -20.10 -3.97 3.33
CA PRO A 189 -20.78 -4.06 2.04
C PRO A 189 -20.10 -5.03 1.07
N LEU A 190 -18.79 -5.27 1.22
CA LEU A 190 -18.11 -6.29 0.41
C LEU A 190 -18.58 -7.68 0.82
N HIS A 191 -18.74 -7.94 2.12
CA HIS A 191 -19.17 -9.24 2.62
C HIS A 191 -20.60 -9.57 2.14
N GLU A 192 -21.49 -8.58 2.14
CA GLU A 192 -22.85 -8.72 1.57
C GLU A 192 -22.84 -9.09 0.08
N ILE A 193 -21.93 -8.49 -0.70
CA ILE A 193 -21.77 -8.81 -2.13
C ILE A 193 -21.22 -10.22 -2.33
N LEU A 194 -20.26 -10.64 -1.52
CA LEU A 194 -19.71 -12.01 -1.57
C LEU A 194 -20.76 -13.05 -1.17
N GLU A 195 -21.61 -12.73 -0.19
CA GLU A 195 -22.73 -13.58 0.22
C GLU A 195 -23.76 -13.74 -0.89
N GLU A 196 -24.19 -12.65 -1.51
CA GLU A 196 -25.10 -12.70 -2.66
C GLU A 196 -24.48 -13.45 -3.84
N PHE A 197 -23.17 -13.28 -4.07
CA PHE A 197 -22.46 -14.04 -5.09
C PHE A 197 -22.42 -15.53 -4.76
N ALA A 198 -22.20 -15.91 -3.50
CA ALA A 198 -22.21 -17.31 -3.07
C ALA A 198 -23.59 -17.98 -3.31
N GLN A 199 -24.67 -17.21 -3.20
CA GLN A 199 -26.04 -17.71 -3.39
C GLN A 199 -26.48 -17.75 -4.86
N SER A 200 -25.91 -16.89 -5.72
CA SER A 200 -26.49 -16.63 -7.05
C SER A 200 -25.49 -16.52 -8.20
N GLY A 201 -24.21 -16.70 -7.92
CA GLY A 201 -23.13 -16.69 -8.90
C GLY A 201 -23.16 -17.94 -9.78
N LYS A 202 -22.79 -17.78 -11.06
CA LYS A 202 -22.76 -18.84 -12.07
C LYS A 202 -21.37 -19.05 -12.69
N CYS A 203 -20.36 -18.38 -12.16
CA CYS A 203 -18.97 -18.58 -12.56
C CYS A 203 -18.03 -18.47 -11.37
N PRO A 204 -16.79 -18.98 -11.47
CA PRO A 204 -15.78 -18.81 -10.42
C PRO A 204 -15.37 -17.35 -10.21
N LEU A 205 -15.05 -17.01 -8.96
CA LEU A 205 -14.50 -15.73 -8.55
C LEU A 205 -13.05 -15.90 -8.08
N VAL A 206 -12.11 -15.24 -8.75
CA VAL A 206 -10.70 -15.21 -8.40
C VAL A 206 -10.35 -13.85 -7.84
N MET A 207 -9.82 -13.84 -6.63
CA MET A 207 -9.38 -12.65 -5.91
C MET A 207 -7.87 -12.69 -5.80
N ILE A 208 -7.19 -11.63 -6.23
CA ILE A 208 -5.74 -11.49 -6.11
C ILE A 208 -5.42 -10.44 -5.06
N THR A 209 -4.43 -10.73 -4.22
CA THR A 209 -3.99 -9.81 -3.16
C THR A 209 -2.49 -9.85 -2.91
N GLY A 210 -1.99 -8.78 -2.31
CA GLY A 210 -0.64 -8.67 -1.75
C GLY A 210 -0.44 -9.51 -0.48
N GLU A 211 0.69 -9.33 0.21
CA GLU A 211 0.95 -9.89 1.56
C GLU A 211 0.48 -8.94 2.68
N ASP A 212 -0.41 -8.00 2.38
CA ASP A 212 -0.72 -6.89 3.28
C ASP A 212 -1.76 -7.28 4.33
N ASN A 213 -1.51 -6.90 5.59
CA ASN A 213 -2.44 -7.06 6.72
C ASN A 213 -3.82 -6.42 6.45
N VAL A 214 -3.87 -5.41 5.59
CA VAL A 214 -5.09 -4.75 5.16
C VAL A 214 -6.07 -5.73 4.51
N PHE A 215 -5.56 -6.74 3.79
CA PHE A 215 -6.42 -7.72 3.15
C PHE A 215 -7.01 -8.74 4.13
N ASN A 216 -6.33 -9.05 5.24
CA ASN A 216 -6.91 -9.87 6.30
C ASN A 216 -8.14 -9.20 6.93
N LYS A 217 -8.24 -7.86 6.85
CA LYS A 217 -9.44 -7.10 7.22
C LYS A 217 -10.55 -7.22 6.17
N LEU A 218 -10.21 -7.27 4.88
CA LEU A 218 -11.17 -7.41 3.79
C LEU A 218 -11.75 -8.84 3.70
N ILE A 219 -10.90 -9.85 3.78
CA ILE A 219 -11.27 -11.27 3.73
C ILE A 219 -10.71 -11.97 4.97
N PRO A 220 -11.42 -11.91 6.10
CA PRO A 220 -11.01 -12.59 7.33
C PRO A 220 -11.19 -14.12 7.24
N GLU A 221 -10.51 -14.86 8.13
CA GLU A 221 -10.49 -16.34 8.10
C GLU A 221 -11.87 -16.98 8.21
N ASN A 222 -12.82 -16.34 8.87
CA ASN A 222 -14.20 -16.83 8.96
C ASN A 222 -14.86 -16.90 7.57
N LEU A 223 -14.62 -15.93 6.69
CA LEU A 223 -15.16 -15.96 5.32
C LEU A 223 -14.48 -17.03 4.47
N ILE A 224 -13.16 -17.21 4.65
CA ILE A 224 -12.41 -18.27 3.96
C ILE A 224 -13.03 -19.64 4.28
N ARG A 225 -13.36 -19.89 5.54
CA ARG A 225 -14.00 -21.14 5.98
C ARG A 225 -15.45 -21.24 5.53
N GLN A 226 -16.23 -20.17 5.69
CA GLN A 226 -17.66 -20.12 5.36
C GLN A 226 -17.92 -20.43 3.88
N TYR A 227 -17.13 -19.83 2.98
CA TYR A 227 -17.30 -20.01 1.53
C TYR A 227 -16.34 -21.02 0.91
N SER A 228 -15.59 -21.77 1.75
CA SER A 228 -14.59 -22.76 1.30
C SER A 228 -13.64 -22.18 0.23
N ILE A 229 -13.06 -21.01 0.51
CA ILE A 229 -12.19 -20.29 -0.43
C ILE A 229 -10.84 -21.03 -0.53
N ASP A 230 -10.48 -21.46 -1.73
CA ASP A 230 -9.18 -22.08 -1.99
C ASP A 230 -8.07 -21.00 -2.02
N VAL A 231 -7.03 -21.16 -1.21
CA VAL A 231 -5.97 -20.16 -1.05
C VAL A 231 -4.66 -20.60 -1.68
N PHE A 232 -4.19 -19.88 -2.69
CA PHE A 232 -2.88 -20.08 -3.32
C PHE A 232 -1.89 -19.01 -2.86
N ALA A 233 -0.85 -19.42 -2.14
CA ALA A 233 0.23 -18.54 -1.73
C ALA A 233 1.37 -18.56 -2.76
N PHE A 234 1.66 -17.42 -3.39
CA PHE A 234 2.81 -17.19 -4.25
C PHE A 234 3.99 -16.69 -3.40
N ASN A 235 5.19 -17.16 -3.73
CA ASN A 235 6.40 -16.76 -3.03
C ASN A 235 7.10 -15.68 -3.87
N PRO A 236 8.00 -14.88 -3.27
CA PRO A 236 8.96 -14.10 -4.05
C PRO A 236 9.63 -14.97 -5.11
N MET A 237 9.91 -14.39 -6.28
CA MET A 237 10.54 -15.14 -7.37
C MET A 237 11.91 -15.64 -6.96
N ALA A 238 12.19 -16.93 -7.20
CA ALA A 238 13.49 -17.51 -6.93
C ALA A 238 14.58 -16.77 -7.74
N PRO A 239 15.74 -16.42 -7.13
CA PRO A 239 16.80 -15.67 -7.81
C PRO A 239 17.28 -16.33 -9.11
N THR A 240 17.29 -17.67 -9.18
CA THR A 240 17.67 -18.43 -10.37
C THR A 240 16.72 -18.21 -11.53
N LEU A 241 15.42 -18.19 -11.26
CA LEU A 241 14.37 -17.96 -12.25
C LEU A 241 14.34 -16.49 -12.70
N LEU A 242 14.50 -15.57 -11.74
CA LEU A 242 14.63 -14.15 -12.00
C LEU A 242 15.83 -13.86 -12.93
N LYS A 243 17.00 -14.42 -12.60
CA LYS A 243 18.23 -14.29 -13.41
C LYS A 243 18.04 -14.83 -14.82
N LYS A 244 17.36 -15.97 -14.97
CA LYS A 244 17.06 -16.56 -16.29
C LYS A 244 16.26 -15.59 -17.15
N VAL A 245 15.16 -15.03 -16.63
CA VAL A 245 14.31 -14.10 -17.38
C VAL A 245 15.08 -12.83 -17.77
N LEU A 246 15.86 -12.26 -16.84
CA LEU A 246 16.65 -11.06 -17.13
C LEU A 246 17.74 -11.32 -18.18
N CYS A 247 18.41 -12.48 -18.15
CA CYS A 247 19.35 -12.88 -19.18
C CYS A 247 18.67 -13.03 -20.55
N ASP A 248 17.49 -13.65 -20.60
CA ASP A 248 16.74 -13.86 -21.84
C ASP A 248 16.27 -12.53 -22.46
N ILE A 249 15.84 -11.56 -21.65
CA ILE A 249 15.47 -10.21 -22.10
C ILE A 249 16.72 -9.44 -22.54
N SER A 250 17.79 -9.48 -21.74
CA SER A 250 19.06 -8.82 -22.07
C SER A 250 19.64 -9.33 -23.39
N ALA A 251 19.53 -10.63 -23.68
CA ALA A 251 20.03 -11.20 -24.93
C ALA A 251 19.28 -10.69 -26.17
N LYS A 252 18.01 -10.27 -26.00
CA LYS A 252 17.16 -9.76 -27.10
C LYS A 252 17.28 -8.25 -27.30
N GLU A 253 17.58 -7.51 -26.24
CA GLU A 253 17.56 -6.03 -26.25
C GLU A 253 18.96 -5.39 -26.17
N ALA A 254 19.97 -6.07 -25.62
CA ALA A 254 21.26 -5.43 -25.35
C ALA A 254 22.16 -5.41 -26.59
N PRO A 255 22.77 -4.25 -26.94
CA PRO A 255 23.94 -4.23 -27.81
C PRO A 255 25.10 -4.94 -27.12
N SER A 256 25.94 -5.62 -27.89
CA SER A 256 26.92 -6.66 -27.52
C SER A 256 27.98 -6.35 -26.44
N ASN A 257 27.90 -5.22 -25.73
CA ASN A 257 28.95 -4.68 -24.86
C ASN A 257 28.56 -4.45 -23.39
N LEU A 258 27.39 -4.92 -22.92
CA LEU A 258 27.13 -4.94 -21.48
C LEU A 258 27.84 -6.16 -20.88
N ASN A 259 28.74 -5.92 -19.91
CA ASN A 259 29.16 -6.93 -18.92
C ASN A 259 27.93 -7.31 -18.06
N ALA A 260 26.97 -7.98 -18.70
CA ALA A 260 25.59 -8.10 -18.26
C ALA A 260 25.44 -8.95 -17.00
N LYS A 261 26.38 -9.87 -16.74
CA LYS A 261 26.29 -10.82 -15.63
C LYS A 261 26.32 -10.14 -14.26
N ASP A 262 27.25 -9.21 -14.04
CA ASP A 262 27.40 -8.48 -12.77
C ASP A 262 26.21 -7.53 -12.49
N ILE A 263 25.71 -6.86 -13.53
CA ILE A 263 24.58 -5.93 -13.42
C ILE A 263 23.30 -6.72 -13.17
N ILE A 264 23.06 -7.81 -13.90
CA ILE A 264 21.91 -8.69 -13.69
C ILE A 264 21.96 -9.28 -12.29
N GLU A 265 23.13 -9.72 -11.81
CA GLU A 265 23.26 -10.24 -10.46
C GLU A 265 22.97 -9.19 -9.39
N SER A 266 23.44 -7.95 -9.58
CA SER A 266 23.10 -6.83 -8.70
C SER A 266 21.59 -6.54 -8.69
N ILE A 267 20.93 -6.57 -9.85
CA ILE A 267 19.48 -6.36 -9.97
C ILE A 267 18.72 -7.50 -9.27
N CYS A 268 19.13 -8.75 -9.48
CA CYS A 268 18.51 -9.90 -8.81
C CYS A 268 18.56 -9.78 -7.30
N GLN A 269 19.69 -9.31 -6.74
CA GLN A 269 19.84 -9.08 -5.31
C GLN A 269 18.96 -7.92 -4.82
N SER A 270 18.91 -6.81 -5.55
CA SER A 270 18.17 -5.62 -5.12
C SER A 270 16.65 -5.77 -5.26
N SER A 271 16.16 -6.53 -6.25
CA SER A 271 14.73 -6.62 -6.53
C SER A 271 13.95 -7.53 -5.56
N CYS A 272 14.62 -8.22 -4.63
CA CYS A 272 14.00 -9.10 -3.62
C CYS A 272 12.90 -10.04 -4.17
N GLY A 273 13.12 -10.60 -5.37
CA GLY A 273 12.17 -11.50 -6.03
C GLY A 273 10.97 -10.84 -6.72
N ASP A 274 11.00 -9.52 -6.94
CA ASP A 274 10.02 -8.78 -7.75
C ASP A 274 10.47 -8.69 -9.21
N LEU A 275 9.85 -9.47 -10.10
CA LEU A 275 10.23 -9.50 -11.51
C LEU A 275 9.90 -8.21 -12.27
N ARG A 276 8.78 -7.57 -11.93
CA ARG A 276 8.34 -6.34 -12.62
C ARG A 276 9.33 -5.21 -12.36
N SER A 277 9.71 -5.03 -11.09
CA SER A 277 10.73 -4.06 -10.69
C SER A 277 12.08 -4.38 -11.36
N ALA A 278 12.48 -5.66 -11.38
CA ALA A 278 13.73 -6.08 -12.00
C ALA A 278 13.79 -5.77 -13.51
N ILE A 279 12.72 -6.04 -14.26
CA ILE A 279 12.63 -5.75 -15.70
C ILE A 279 12.70 -4.24 -15.95
N ASN A 280 11.96 -3.44 -15.19
CA ASN A 280 11.99 -1.98 -15.31
C ASN A 280 13.39 -1.42 -15.01
N THR A 281 14.06 -1.97 -13.99
CA THR A 281 15.44 -1.59 -13.64
C THR A 281 16.41 -1.94 -14.77
N LEU A 282 16.26 -3.11 -15.38
CA LEU A 282 17.07 -3.54 -16.52
C LEU A 282 16.83 -2.65 -17.75
N GLN A 283 15.56 -2.37 -18.10
CA GLN A 283 15.20 -1.46 -19.19
C GLN A 283 15.83 -0.09 -18.98
N PHE A 284 15.71 0.44 -17.76
CA PHE A 284 16.30 1.73 -17.41
C PHE A 284 17.83 1.72 -17.48
N ALA A 285 18.47 0.62 -17.05
CA ALA A 285 19.91 0.45 -17.20
C ALA A 285 20.31 0.49 -18.70
N CYS A 286 19.58 -0.20 -19.58
CA CYS A 286 19.87 -0.18 -21.00
C CYS A 286 19.67 1.20 -21.65
N LEU A 287 18.64 1.96 -21.24
CA LEU A 287 18.35 3.30 -21.77
C LEU A 287 19.39 4.36 -21.39
N ARG A 288 20.01 4.27 -20.20
CA ARG A 288 21.02 5.24 -19.76
C ARG A 288 22.38 5.11 -20.45
N GLY A 289 22.57 4.12 -21.32
CA GLY A 289 23.83 3.97 -22.04
C GLY A 289 25.01 3.78 -21.10
N PHE A 290 24.98 2.75 -20.23
CA PHE A 290 26.15 2.26 -19.48
C PHE A 290 27.32 1.79 -20.39
N THR A 291 27.26 2.09 -21.70
CA THR A 291 28.26 1.77 -22.73
C THR A 291 29.11 2.98 -23.17
N LYS A 292 28.90 4.19 -22.63
CA LYS A 292 29.81 5.33 -22.91
C LYS A 292 31.01 5.34 -21.95
N GLY A 293 31.96 4.45 -22.23
CA GLY A 293 33.28 4.45 -21.61
C GLY A 293 34.33 3.61 -22.36
N ALA A 294 33.92 2.79 -23.34
CA ALA A 294 34.82 1.88 -24.04
C ALA A 294 35.07 2.23 -25.52
N ALA A 295 34.35 3.21 -26.11
CA ALA A 295 34.43 3.49 -27.55
C ALA A 295 35.37 4.65 -27.94
N ASP A 296 35.79 5.51 -27.02
CA ASP A 296 36.67 6.66 -27.33
C ASP A 296 38.16 6.44 -27.01
N ALA A 297 38.56 5.21 -26.64
CA ALA A 297 39.94 4.88 -26.27
C ALA A 297 40.81 4.36 -27.44
N VAL A 298 40.40 4.56 -28.70
CA VAL A 298 41.21 4.19 -29.89
C VAL A 298 41.51 5.45 -30.71
N LYS A 299 42.30 6.36 -30.13
CA LYS A 299 43.31 7.18 -30.83
C LYS A 299 44.04 8.06 -29.81
N GLY A 300 45.22 7.63 -29.40
CA GLY A 300 46.09 8.41 -28.54
C GLY A 300 47.21 7.56 -27.94
N LYS A 301 48.25 7.29 -28.72
CA LYS A 301 49.51 6.76 -28.19
C LYS A 301 50.13 7.81 -27.27
N SER A 302 50.27 7.50 -25.98
CA SER A 302 51.40 7.98 -25.18
C SER A 302 51.53 7.16 -23.90
N GLN A 303 52.73 6.62 -23.69
CA GLN A 303 53.16 5.85 -22.54
C GLN A 303 53.07 6.68 -21.25
N GLN A 304 52.47 6.13 -20.20
CA GLN A 304 53.00 6.21 -18.82
C GLN A 304 52.25 5.24 -17.90
N LYS A 305 53.02 4.45 -17.13
CA LYS A 305 52.54 3.45 -16.18
C LYS A 305 52.17 4.12 -14.85
N SER A 306 50.91 4.03 -14.40
CA SER A 306 50.41 3.90 -13.00
C SER A 306 48.90 4.22 -12.89
N PRO A 307 48.27 4.09 -11.69
CA PRO A 307 47.44 2.98 -11.22
C PRO A 307 45.96 3.05 -11.69
N GLU A 308 45.62 2.40 -12.80
CA GLU A 308 44.28 2.47 -13.41
C GLU A 308 43.22 1.58 -12.73
N ASN A 309 43.64 0.54 -11.99
CA ASN A 309 42.74 -0.46 -11.40
C ASN A 309 41.95 0.02 -10.15
N LYS A 310 42.39 1.10 -9.48
CA LYS A 310 41.71 1.60 -8.27
C LYS A 310 40.55 2.55 -8.60
N ARG A 311 40.66 3.33 -9.69
CA ARG A 311 39.60 4.24 -10.17
C ARG A 311 38.44 3.51 -10.83
N ARG A 312 38.70 2.47 -11.66
CA ARG A 312 37.63 1.66 -12.28
C ARG A 312 36.74 0.95 -11.25
N ARG A 313 37.31 0.41 -10.16
CA ARG A 313 36.55 -0.23 -9.07
C ARG A 313 35.67 0.74 -8.27
N LEU A 314 36.09 2.00 -8.13
CA LEU A 314 35.32 3.03 -7.43
C LEU A 314 34.10 3.48 -8.26
N ASP A 315 34.25 3.60 -9.58
CA ASP A 315 33.13 3.90 -10.48
C ASP A 315 32.15 2.72 -10.60
N GLU A 316 32.65 1.48 -10.68
CA GLU A 316 31.79 0.27 -10.66
C GLU A 316 30.98 0.13 -9.36
N GLN A 317 31.59 0.42 -8.20
CA GLN A 317 30.88 0.43 -6.92
C GLN A 317 29.87 1.58 -6.83
N GLY A 318 30.20 2.77 -7.36
CA GLY A 318 29.28 3.90 -7.45
C GLY A 318 28.07 3.58 -8.33
N GLN A 319 28.29 2.91 -9.46
CA GLN A 319 27.25 2.48 -10.41
C GLN A 319 26.36 1.38 -9.85
N LYS A 320 26.93 0.34 -9.19
CA LYS A 320 26.15 -0.70 -8.47
C LYS A 320 25.27 -0.07 -7.39
N LYS A 321 25.78 0.95 -6.68
CA LYS A 321 25.04 1.67 -5.63
C LYS A 321 23.96 2.60 -6.19
N GLN A 322 24.11 3.14 -7.41
CA GLN A 322 23.06 3.88 -8.09
C GLN A 322 21.96 2.97 -8.65
N LEU A 323 22.32 1.83 -9.26
CA LEU A 323 21.34 0.85 -9.76
C LEU A 323 20.48 0.26 -8.63
N ALA A 324 21.10 -0.06 -7.48
CA ALA A 324 20.37 -0.48 -6.29
C ALA A 324 19.39 0.58 -5.75
N LYS A 325 19.65 1.87 -5.98
CA LYS A 325 18.73 2.97 -5.59
C LYS A 325 17.54 3.14 -6.52
N ILE A 326 17.63 2.67 -7.77
CA ILE A 326 16.62 2.94 -8.80
C ILE A 326 15.56 1.82 -8.84
N GLY A 327 15.89 0.61 -8.36
CA GLY A 327 14.95 -0.51 -8.35
C GLY A 327 15.13 -1.54 -7.23
N GLY A 328 15.91 -1.20 -6.20
CA GLY A 328 15.98 -2.02 -5.00
C GLY A 328 14.72 -1.91 -4.15
N ARG A 329 14.23 -3.03 -3.61
CA ARG A 329 13.26 -2.99 -2.49
C ARG A 329 14.00 -2.54 -1.24
N ASP A 330 13.46 -1.58 -0.51
CA ASP A 330 14.04 -1.15 0.76
C ASP A 330 13.96 -2.29 1.78
N ALA A 331 15.11 -2.92 2.07
CA ALA A 331 15.20 -3.95 3.08
C ALA A 331 14.80 -3.39 4.47
N PRO A 332 14.11 -4.16 5.32
CA PRO A 332 13.71 -3.72 6.66
C PRO A 332 14.90 -3.25 7.52
N ASP A 333 16.10 -3.78 7.28
CA ASP A 333 17.34 -3.35 7.92
C ASP A 333 17.67 -1.88 7.63
N ASP A 334 17.38 -1.37 6.42
CA ASP A 334 17.65 0.03 6.07
C ASP A 334 16.79 0.99 6.91
N PHE A 335 15.55 0.63 7.23
CA PHE A 335 14.67 1.46 8.05
C PHE A 335 15.19 1.65 9.49
N PHE A 336 15.61 0.57 10.16
CA PHE A 336 16.19 0.66 11.50
C PHE A 336 17.56 1.34 11.48
N HIS A 337 18.33 1.19 10.40
CA HIS A 337 19.56 1.96 10.21
C HIS A 337 19.29 3.45 10.06
N VAL A 338 18.20 3.84 9.38
CA VAL A 338 17.80 5.24 9.26
C VAL A 338 17.37 5.83 10.60
N ILE A 339 16.55 5.10 11.37
CA ILE A 339 16.20 5.49 12.76
C ILE A 339 17.46 5.66 13.60
N SER A 340 18.38 4.71 13.52
CA SER A 340 19.67 4.78 14.24
C SER A 340 20.48 6.01 13.81
N LYS A 341 20.53 6.34 12.52
CA LYS A 341 21.23 7.55 12.04
C LYS A 341 20.59 8.83 12.58
N ALA A 342 19.27 8.90 12.66
CA ALA A 342 18.55 10.02 13.25
C ALA A 342 18.82 10.15 14.76
N LEU A 343 18.66 9.06 15.52
CA LEU A 343 18.81 9.04 16.98
C LEU A 343 20.26 9.23 17.44
N TYR A 344 21.23 8.58 16.79
CA TYR A 344 22.65 8.74 17.15
C TYR A 344 23.23 10.06 16.65
N ALA A 345 22.75 10.59 15.52
CA ALA A 345 23.17 11.86 14.93
C ALA A 345 24.70 12.04 14.90
N LYS A 346 25.44 11.00 14.46
CA LYS A 346 26.91 11.00 14.45
C LYS A 346 27.44 12.20 13.65
N ARG A 347 28.46 12.85 14.20
CA ARG A 347 29.12 14.02 13.60
C ARG A 347 30.54 13.67 13.16
N GLU A 348 30.99 14.30 12.09
CA GLU A 348 32.39 14.31 11.65
C GLU A 348 33.23 15.17 12.59
N ASP A 349 34.56 15.12 12.47
CA ASP A 349 35.48 15.84 13.38
C ASP A 349 35.27 17.36 13.37
N ASN A 350 34.84 17.88 12.22
CA ASN A 350 34.47 19.28 11.99
C ASN A 350 33.08 19.67 12.57
N GLY A 351 32.38 18.76 13.24
CA GLY A 351 31.07 19.00 13.84
C GLY A 351 29.87 18.86 12.90
N ALA A 352 30.09 18.65 11.60
CA ALA A 352 29.02 18.42 10.63
C ALA A 352 28.37 17.05 10.84
N LEU A 353 27.06 16.93 10.55
CA LEU A 353 26.37 15.64 10.62
C LEU A 353 26.86 14.70 9.52
N LYS A 354 27.21 13.46 9.88
CA LYS A 354 27.65 12.42 8.93
C LYS A 354 26.54 12.00 7.95
N THR A 355 25.29 12.12 8.37
CA THR A 355 24.11 11.91 7.51
C THR A 355 23.26 13.15 7.58
N SER A 356 22.89 13.71 6.42
CA SER A 356 22.04 14.89 6.40
C SER A 356 20.59 14.51 6.72
N PRO A 357 19.83 15.39 7.40
CA PRO A 357 18.41 15.17 7.64
C PRO A 357 17.61 14.92 6.35
N SER A 358 17.99 15.54 5.22
CA SER A 358 17.33 15.31 3.92
C SER A 358 17.47 13.87 3.42
N GLN A 359 18.65 13.27 3.59
CA GLN A 359 18.85 11.85 3.22
C GLN A 359 18.04 10.90 4.10
N ILE A 360 17.71 11.30 5.33
CA ILE A 360 16.84 10.53 6.22
C ILE A 360 15.40 10.62 5.71
N VAL A 361 14.91 11.84 5.47
CA VAL A 361 13.53 12.09 5.00
C VAL A 361 13.24 11.35 3.69
N GLU A 362 14.15 11.39 2.72
CA GLU A 362 14.01 10.66 1.44
C GLU A 362 13.75 9.15 1.62
N LYS A 363 14.31 8.54 2.67
CA LYS A 363 14.20 7.09 2.94
C LYS A 363 13.00 6.69 3.80
N VAL A 364 12.28 7.65 4.39
CA VAL A 364 11.17 7.37 5.33
C VAL A 364 9.89 8.07 4.94
N THR A 365 9.84 8.67 3.74
CA THR A 365 8.66 9.41 3.27
C THR A 365 7.42 8.52 3.21
N ASP A 366 7.58 7.25 2.84
CA ASP A 366 6.54 6.22 2.78
C ASP A 366 6.14 5.66 4.15
N LYS A 367 6.97 5.86 5.18
CA LYS A 367 6.82 5.28 6.53
C LYS A 367 6.83 6.38 7.60
N SER A 368 6.17 7.49 7.30
CA SER A 368 6.26 8.72 8.10
C SER A 368 5.80 8.53 9.55
N GLU A 369 4.65 7.91 9.77
CA GLU A 369 4.05 7.62 11.08
C GLU A 369 4.89 6.63 11.90
N MET A 370 5.36 5.56 11.26
CA MET A 370 6.23 4.58 11.91
C MET A 370 7.56 5.22 12.33
N PHE A 371 8.17 6.01 11.44
CA PHE A 371 9.44 6.68 11.72
C PHE A 371 9.33 7.65 12.89
N THR A 372 8.33 8.54 12.89
CA THR A 372 8.14 9.49 13.99
C THR A 372 7.74 8.80 15.30
N GLY A 373 6.93 7.74 15.25
CA GLY A 373 6.64 6.92 16.42
C GLY A 373 7.89 6.28 17.03
N PHE A 374 8.80 5.77 16.21
CA PHE A 374 10.09 5.23 16.69
C PHE A 374 10.98 6.31 17.30
N LEU A 375 11.00 7.52 16.74
CA LEU A 375 11.71 8.64 17.34
C LEU A 375 11.12 9.01 18.71
N GLN A 376 9.79 9.15 18.81
CA GLN A 376 9.11 9.50 20.07
C GLN A 376 9.29 8.46 21.18
N GLU A 377 9.28 7.17 20.87
CA GLU A 377 9.47 6.11 21.86
C GLU A 377 10.91 6.06 22.41
N ASN A 378 11.88 6.45 21.59
CA ASN A 378 13.29 6.20 21.88
C ASN A 378 14.10 7.47 22.18
N TYR A 379 13.66 8.68 21.82
CA TYR A 379 14.51 9.88 21.90
C TYR A 379 15.06 10.18 23.30
N LEU A 380 14.31 9.90 24.37
CA LEU A 380 14.71 10.17 25.76
C LEU A 380 16.04 9.49 26.13
N ASP A 381 16.27 8.28 25.61
CA ASP A 381 17.51 7.53 25.83
C ASP A 381 18.77 8.21 25.27
N PHE A 382 18.55 9.19 24.41
CA PHE A 382 19.57 9.85 23.61
C PHE A 382 19.76 11.32 23.99
N MET A 383 18.94 11.87 24.90
CA MET A 383 19.01 13.27 25.30
C MET A 383 20.03 13.49 26.44
N PRO A 384 20.83 14.56 26.40
CA PRO A 384 21.86 14.81 27.41
C PRO A 384 21.30 15.30 28.75
N ASP A 385 20.17 16.03 28.72
CA ASP A 385 19.52 16.63 29.88
C ASP A 385 18.01 16.83 29.60
N ILE A 386 17.28 17.26 30.65
CA ILE A 386 15.84 17.48 30.59
C ILE A 386 15.43 18.63 29.66
N GLN A 387 16.27 19.65 29.49
CA GLN A 387 15.97 20.81 28.64
C GLN A 387 16.09 20.44 27.15
N ALA A 388 17.09 19.65 26.81
CA ALA A 388 17.25 19.02 25.52
C ALA A 388 16.08 18.06 25.22
N ALA A 389 15.65 17.27 26.21
CA ALA A 389 14.48 16.42 26.08
C ALA A 389 13.20 17.22 25.80
N ALA A 390 12.95 18.30 26.56
CA ALA A 390 11.79 19.17 26.37
C ALA A 390 11.76 19.79 24.96
N LYS A 391 12.87 20.36 24.51
CA LYS A 391 12.99 20.91 23.15
C LYS A 391 12.81 19.84 22.07
N CYS A 392 13.28 18.62 22.31
CA CYS A 392 13.08 17.52 21.36
C CYS A 392 11.60 17.12 21.31
N ALA A 393 10.92 17.08 22.44
CA ALA A 393 9.50 16.80 22.54
C ALA A 393 8.66 17.84 21.78
N GLU A 394 8.93 19.13 21.96
CA GLU A 394 8.27 20.22 21.22
C GLU A 394 8.43 20.06 19.69
N ASN A 395 9.63 19.74 19.22
CA ASN A 395 9.86 19.50 17.80
C ASN A 395 9.13 18.25 17.28
N LEU A 396 9.12 17.17 18.06
CA LEU A 396 8.41 15.94 17.69
C LEU A 396 6.89 16.14 17.71
N GLU A 397 6.36 16.95 18.62
CA GLU A 397 4.96 17.34 18.64
C GLU A 397 4.59 18.15 17.40
N LEU A 398 5.37 19.18 17.07
CA LEU A 398 5.16 20.00 15.88
C LEU A 398 5.21 19.13 14.62
N ALA A 399 6.15 18.19 14.55
CA ALA A 399 6.21 17.21 13.47
C ALA A 399 4.96 16.33 13.40
N SER A 400 4.47 15.80 14.52
CA SER A 400 3.23 15.01 14.56
C SER A 400 2.02 15.79 14.08
N ARG A 401 1.87 17.07 14.46
CA ARG A 401 0.78 17.92 13.97
C ARG A 401 0.85 18.15 12.45
N LEU A 402 2.05 18.36 11.92
CA LEU A 402 2.25 18.49 10.46
C LEU A 402 1.93 17.20 9.72
N LEU A 403 2.30 16.04 10.29
CA LEU A 403 1.99 14.73 9.72
C LEU A 403 0.50 14.41 9.78
N ALA A 404 -0.21 14.77 10.84
CA ALA A 404 -1.65 14.57 10.95
C ALA A 404 -2.42 15.29 9.82
N ASN A 405 -1.97 16.48 9.43
CA ASN A 405 -2.59 17.27 8.35
C ASN A 405 -2.02 16.95 6.96
N SER A 406 -1.16 15.93 6.84
CA SER A 406 -0.49 15.61 5.58
C SER A 406 -1.40 14.98 4.53
N PHE A 407 -2.56 14.43 4.94
CA PHE A 407 -3.55 13.86 4.04
C PHE A 407 -4.14 14.91 3.10
N ASP A 408 -4.45 16.10 3.62
CA ASP A 408 -5.01 17.21 2.84
C ASP A 408 -3.92 17.95 2.04
N ARG A 409 -2.67 17.93 2.55
CA ARG A 409 -1.52 18.60 1.93
C ARG A 409 -0.27 17.71 2.02
N PRO A 410 0.03 16.93 0.96
CA PRO A 410 1.17 16.02 0.94
C PRO A 410 2.53 16.68 1.21
N SER A 411 2.70 17.96 0.90
CA SER A 411 3.92 18.73 1.20
C SER A 411 4.20 18.88 2.70
N LEU A 412 3.18 18.76 3.55
CA LEU A 412 3.33 18.77 5.00
C LEU A 412 3.96 17.48 5.53
N ALA A 413 3.83 16.35 4.82
CA ALA A 413 4.48 15.10 5.20
C ALA A 413 6.01 15.27 5.24
N THR A 414 6.57 15.76 4.13
CA THR A 414 8.00 16.02 3.99
C THR A 414 8.50 17.05 5.02
N THR A 415 7.70 18.10 5.24
CA THR A 415 8.03 19.15 6.22
C THR A 415 8.03 18.59 7.64
N GLY A 416 7.01 17.82 8.03
CA GLY A 416 6.92 17.17 9.33
C GLY A 416 8.09 16.22 9.59
N LEU A 417 8.47 15.42 8.60
CA LEU A 417 9.64 14.54 8.71
C LEU A 417 10.96 15.29 8.85
N HIS A 418 11.09 16.44 8.18
CA HIS A 418 12.25 17.32 8.37
C HIS A 418 12.30 17.91 9.77
N VAL A 419 11.16 18.37 10.31
CA VAL A 419 11.07 18.89 11.67
C VAL A 419 11.45 17.79 12.67
N ALA A 420 10.89 16.58 12.54
CA ALA A 420 11.22 15.46 13.42
C ALA A 420 12.71 15.12 13.37
N SER A 421 13.24 14.93 12.17
CA SER A 421 14.64 14.54 11.97
C SER A 421 15.60 15.62 12.47
N ARG A 422 15.36 16.89 12.12
CA ARG A 422 16.21 18.01 12.55
C ARG A 422 16.07 18.28 14.06
N GLY A 423 14.87 18.18 14.61
CA GLY A 423 14.61 18.34 16.04
C GLY A 423 15.45 17.38 16.88
N VAL A 424 15.43 16.10 16.53
CA VAL A 424 16.21 15.06 17.22
C VAL A 424 17.73 15.25 17.00
N MET A 425 18.16 15.57 15.78
CA MET A 425 19.59 15.61 15.43
C MET A 425 20.31 16.91 15.87
N SER A 426 19.60 18.03 15.95
CA SER A 426 20.20 19.35 16.20
C SER A 426 20.54 19.61 17.66
N ILE A 427 19.79 19.00 18.57
CA ILE A 427 19.91 19.18 20.03
C ILE A 427 21.18 18.51 20.58
N LYS A 428 21.78 17.59 19.82
CA LYS A 428 23.03 16.90 20.18
C LYS A 428 24.27 17.67 19.73
N ARG A 429 25.04 18.19 20.70
CA ARG A 429 26.36 18.82 20.47
C ARG A 429 27.55 18.00 20.98
N ASP A 430 27.36 17.12 21.96
CA ASP A 430 28.47 16.39 22.57
C ASP A 430 28.86 15.10 21.87
N LYS A 431 30.17 14.91 21.71
CA LYS A 431 30.80 13.78 20.98
C LYS A 431 30.71 12.43 21.73
N ASN A 432 30.35 12.39 23.02
CA ASN A 432 30.81 11.27 23.89
C ASN A 432 29.79 10.51 24.76
N ARG A 433 28.46 10.63 24.63
CA ARG A 433 27.53 9.94 25.57
C ARG A 433 26.82 8.67 25.08
N ALA A 434 26.97 8.23 23.83
CA ALA A 434 26.27 7.04 23.33
C ALA A 434 27.20 6.06 22.60
N SER A 435 28.17 5.49 23.31
CA SER A 435 29.05 4.43 22.77
C SER A 435 28.45 3.02 22.84
N PHE A 436 27.32 2.82 23.52
CA PHE A 436 26.65 1.53 23.57
C PHE A 436 25.47 1.48 22.59
N PHE A 437 25.40 0.40 21.82
CA PHE A 437 24.26 0.12 20.96
C PHE A 437 23.02 -0.08 21.85
N LYS A 438 22.03 0.82 21.72
CA LYS A 438 20.75 0.70 22.40
C LYS A 438 19.75 0.09 21.42
N SER A 439 19.10 -0.98 21.84
CA SER A 439 18.02 -1.60 21.06
C SER A 439 16.82 -0.67 21.00
N HIS A 440 16.25 -0.48 19.81
CA HIS A 440 15.08 0.38 19.60
C HIS A 440 13.82 -0.31 20.11
N ARG A 441 13.09 0.34 21.03
CA ARG A 441 11.77 -0.10 21.46
C ARG A 441 10.75 0.19 20.37
N LYS A 442 9.80 -0.74 20.18
CA LYS A 442 8.66 -0.54 19.28
C LYS A 442 7.74 0.55 19.82
N PRO A 443 7.16 1.41 18.97
CA PRO A 443 6.26 2.48 19.40
C PRO A 443 5.02 1.89 20.07
N LYS A 444 4.86 2.11 21.37
CA LYS A 444 3.70 1.59 22.10
C LYS A 444 2.43 2.36 21.76
N TYR A 445 2.56 3.65 21.45
CA TYR A 445 1.46 4.54 21.09
C TYR A 445 0.65 4.01 19.90
N ILE A 446 1.31 3.59 18.82
CA ILE A 446 0.63 3.10 17.61
C ILE A 446 -0.24 1.88 17.93
N GLN A 447 0.28 0.95 18.74
CA GLN A 447 -0.48 -0.22 19.17
C GLN A 447 -1.65 0.15 20.09
N ALA A 448 -1.43 1.08 21.03
CA ALA A 448 -2.47 1.57 21.93
C ALA A 448 -3.58 2.32 21.19
N GLU A 449 -3.23 3.13 20.19
CA GLU A 449 -4.18 3.88 19.37
C GLU A 449 -5.04 2.94 18.50
N ALA A 450 -4.44 1.92 17.89
CA ALA A 450 -5.18 0.90 17.14
C ALA A 450 -6.19 0.15 18.04
N GLY A 451 -5.75 -0.28 19.23
CA GLY A 451 -6.61 -0.93 20.22
C GLY A 451 -7.72 -0.01 20.73
N PHE A 452 -7.42 1.28 20.95
CA PHE A 452 -8.42 2.27 21.34
C PHE A 452 -9.47 2.50 20.25
N LYS A 453 -9.07 2.60 18.98
CA LYS A 453 -9.98 2.73 17.84
C LYS A 453 -10.90 1.53 17.71
N GLU A 454 -10.36 0.32 17.85
CA GLU A 454 -11.13 -0.93 17.84
C GLU A 454 -12.14 -0.96 18.99
N LEU A 455 -11.68 -0.70 20.22
CA LEU A 455 -12.54 -0.66 21.40
C LEU A 455 -13.64 0.42 21.29
N SER A 456 -13.33 1.57 20.69
CA SER A 456 -14.28 2.64 20.43
C SER A 456 -15.39 2.23 19.46
N LEU A 457 -15.05 1.45 18.43
CA LEU A 457 -16.02 0.93 17.46
C LEU A 457 -16.88 -0.18 18.07
N ASP A 458 -16.26 -1.11 18.80
CA ASP A 458 -16.95 -2.16 19.54
C ASP A 458 -17.94 -1.54 20.54
N ALA A 459 -17.50 -0.58 21.35
CA ALA A 459 -18.35 0.13 22.30
C ALA A 459 -19.54 0.82 21.63
N ARG A 460 -19.34 1.51 20.51
CA ARG A 460 -20.45 2.16 19.77
C ARG A 460 -21.45 1.17 19.19
N ARG A 461 -20.98 0.03 18.68
CA ARG A 461 -21.85 -1.01 18.12
C ARG A 461 -22.69 -1.68 19.20
N THR A 462 -22.09 -1.88 20.37
CA THR A 462 -22.66 -2.70 21.44
C THR A 462 -23.49 -1.88 22.44
N PHE A 463 -23.21 -0.59 22.58
CA PHE A 463 -23.95 0.34 23.41
C PHE A 463 -24.54 1.45 22.54
N PRO A 464 -25.71 1.21 21.91
CA PRO A 464 -26.38 2.18 21.06
C PRO A 464 -27.08 3.29 21.88
N PHE A 465 -26.43 3.80 22.93
CA PHE A 465 -26.91 4.99 23.63
C PHE A 465 -26.84 6.17 22.66
N SER A 466 -27.99 6.76 22.37
CA SER A 466 -28.22 7.56 21.16
C SER A 466 -27.48 8.90 21.09
N ASN A 467 -26.85 9.37 22.17
CA ASN A 467 -26.23 10.71 22.21
C ASN A 467 -24.81 10.78 22.82
N ALA A 468 -24.20 9.66 23.21
CA ALA A 468 -22.88 9.68 23.84
C ALA A 468 -21.76 9.55 22.81
N SER A 469 -20.75 10.43 22.89
CA SER A 469 -19.53 10.29 22.08
C SER A 469 -18.75 9.03 22.50
N SER A 470 -17.90 8.47 21.63
CA SER A 470 -17.02 7.35 22.02
C SER A 470 -16.15 7.68 23.22
N THR A 471 -15.72 8.93 23.32
CA THR A 471 -14.93 9.40 24.46
C THR A 471 -15.77 9.29 25.73
N ALA A 472 -16.96 9.88 25.77
CA ALA A 472 -17.86 9.80 26.93
C ALA A 472 -18.24 8.35 27.28
N LEU A 473 -18.48 7.50 26.27
CA LEU A 473 -18.73 6.08 26.50
C LEU A 473 -17.54 5.40 27.20
N LEU A 474 -16.33 5.57 26.68
CA LEU A 474 -15.15 4.86 27.18
C LEU A 474 -14.54 5.47 28.46
N SER A 475 -14.68 6.78 28.69
CA SER A 475 -14.09 7.47 29.85
C SER A 475 -15.05 7.63 31.02
N GLU A 476 -16.37 7.67 30.76
CA GLU A 476 -17.36 7.94 31.80
C GLU A 476 -18.29 6.73 31.95
N LEU A 477 -19.12 6.43 30.94
CA LEU A 477 -20.24 5.51 31.10
C LEU A 477 -19.85 4.04 31.33
N LEU A 478 -18.98 3.49 30.48
CA LEU A 478 -18.61 2.08 30.57
C LEU A 478 -17.70 1.76 31.76
N PRO A 479 -16.79 2.65 32.21
CA PRO A 479 -16.14 2.52 33.50
C PRO A 479 -17.14 2.40 34.66
N PHE A 480 -18.17 3.22 34.72
CA PHE A 480 -19.22 3.08 35.76
C PHE A 480 -20.01 1.78 35.60
N ALA A 481 -20.35 1.37 34.38
CA ALA A 481 -21.00 0.09 34.14
C ALA A 481 -20.14 -1.11 34.59
N ALA A 482 -18.81 -1.01 34.48
CA ALA A 482 -17.88 -2.02 34.98
C ALA A 482 -17.91 -2.17 36.51
N LEU A 483 -18.14 -1.05 37.22
CA LEU A 483 -18.18 -1.00 38.68
C LEU A 483 -19.53 -1.46 39.22
N ILE A 484 -20.63 -0.96 38.65
CA ILE A 484 -22.00 -1.22 39.12
C ILE A 484 -22.46 -2.63 38.72
N GLN A 485 -21.92 -3.18 37.63
CA GLN A 485 -22.30 -4.49 37.07
C GLN A 485 -23.83 -4.64 36.92
N PRO A 486 -24.49 -3.77 36.15
CA PRO A 486 -25.94 -3.78 36.03
C PRO A 486 -26.46 -5.13 35.52
N HIS A 487 -27.57 -5.60 36.11
CA HIS A 487 -28.24 -6.81 35.66
C HIS A 487 -28.83 -6.61 34.26
N GLY A 488 -28.70 -7.62 33.38
CA GLY A 488 -29.26 -7.59 32.02
C GLY A 488 -28.30 -7.20 30.90
N LEU A 489 -26.99 -7.02 31.17
CA LEU A 489 -25.99 -6.85 30.11
C LEU A 489 -25.86 -8.11 29.25
N SER A 490 -25.92 -7.93 27.94
CA SER A 490 -25.62 -8.99 26.97
C SER A 490 -24.15 -9.45 27.07
N TYR A 491 -23.86 -10.65 26.58
CA TYR A 491 -22.49 -11.16 26.50
C TYR A 491 -21.54 -10.21 25.76
N ALA A 492 -22.03 -9.59 24.67
CA ALA A 492 -21.26 -8.61 23.91
C ALA A 492 -20.93 -7.35 24.74
N GLN A 493 -21.91 -6.82 25.48
CA GLN A 493 -21.72 -5.66 26.35
C GLN A 493 -20.71 -5.93 27.46
N THR A 494 -20.83 -7.08 28.11
CA THR A 494 -19.91 -7.54 29.15
C THR A 494 -18.49 -7.75 28.60
N SER A 495 -18.35 -8.27 27.39
CA SER A 495 -17.07 -8.43 26.70
C SER A 495 -16.37 -7.08 26.48
N VAL A 496 -17.09 -6.07 25.97
CA VAL A 496 -16.54 -4.72 25.74
C VAL A 496 -16.12 -4.06 27.05
N ILE A 497 -16.97 -4.11 28.08
CA ILE A 497 -16.64 -3.60 29.42
C ILE A 497 -15.38 -4.30 29.96
N ASN A 498 -15.26 -5.61 29.70
CA ASN A 498 -14.12 -6.38 30.17
C ASN A 498 -12.79 -6.02 29.49
N LYS A 499 -12.83 -5.49 28.27
CA LYS A 499 -11.64 -5.03 27.52
C LYS A 499 -11.13 -3.67 28.01
N LEU A 500 -11.88 -2.93 28.84
CA LEU A 500 -11.45 -1.62 29.33
C LEU A 500 -10.22 -1.77 30.26
N PRO A 501 -9.21 -0.88 30.12
CA PRO A 501 -8.01 -0.90 30.94
C PRO A 501 -8.27 -0.28 32.33
N LEU A 502 -9.21 -0.85 33.08
CA LEU A 502 -9.59 -0.39 34.42
C LEU A 502 -8.76 -1.12 35.47
N ASP A 503 -8.25 -0.38 36.45
CA ASP A 503 -7.67 -0.97 37.65
C ASP A 503 -8.79 -1.49 38.56
N ARG A 504 -9.16 -2.75 38.35
CA ARG A 504 -10.22 -3.43 39.12
C ARG A 504 -9.82 -3.74 40.56
N SER A 505 -8.53 -3.58 40.91
CA SER A 505 -8.03 -3.86 42.26
C SER A 505 -8.35 -2.73 43.25
N ARG A 506 -8.64 -1.51 42.76
CA ARG A 506 -8.94 -0.31 43.56
C ARG A 506 -10.43 0.02 43.65
N VAL A 507 -11.30 -0.93 43.30
CA VAL A 507 -12.75 -0.71 43.32
C VAL A 507 -13.27 -0.87 44.76
N PHE A 508 -13.59 0.27 45.39
CA PHE A 508 -14.13 0.35 46.75
C PHE A 508 -15.59 -0.08 46.87
N LEU A 509 -16.25 -0.37 45.75
CA LEU A 509 -17.62 -0.88 45.71
C LEU A 509 -17.58 -2.38 45.40
N LYS A 510 -17.37 -3.21 46.43
CA LYS A 510 -17.74 -4.63 46.32
C LYS A 510 -19.25 -4.73 46.52
N PRO A 511 -20.02 -5.29 45.58
CA PRO A 511 -21.41 -5.66 45.85
C PRO A 511 -21.40 -6.72 46.95
N ASN A 512 -21.99 -6.43 48.10
CA ASN A 512 -22.36 -7.44 49.08
C ASN A 512 -23.56 -8.23 48.54
N VAL A 513 -23.33 -9.07 47.53
CA VAL A 513 -24.33 -10.05 47.11
C VAL A 513 -23.65 -11.42 47.06
N PRO A 514 -24.02 -12.36 47.95
CA PRO A 514 -23.46 -13.71 47.93
C PRO A 514 -23.93 -14.46 46.66
N PRO A 515 -23.10 -15.36 46.10
CA PRO A 515 -23.44 -16.05 44.87
C PRO A 515 -24.50 -17.13 45.14
N ASN A 516 -25.54 -17.14 44.30
CA ASN A 516 -26.50 -18.22 44.12
C ASN A 516 -27.37 -18.63 45.32
N ARG A 517 -28.59 -18.05 45.38
CA ARG A 517 -29.80 -18.87 45.60
C ARG A 517 -30.83 -18.53 44.53
N LEU A 518 -31.06 -19.48 43.62
CA LEU A 518 -32.29 -19.57 42.85
C LEU A 518 -33.45 -19.66 43.85
N SER A 519 -34.18 -18.57 44.08
CA SER A 519 -35.51 -18.63 44.67
C SER A 519 -36.53 -18.32 43.59
N GLN A 520 -37.21 -19.38 43.17
CA GLN A 520 -38.55 -19.29 42.62
C GLN A 520 -39.40 -18.46 43.58
N ASN A 521 -39.83 -17.28 43.15
CA ASN A 521 -41.08 -16.58 43.46
C ASN A 521 -40.86 -15.09 43.21
N GLY A 522 -41.68 -14.53 42.32
CA GLY A 522 -41.66 -13.11 42.01
C GLY A 522 -41.93 -12.29 43.26
N ASN A 523 -41.01 -11.39 43.58
CA ASN A 523 -41.24 -10.12 44.25
C ASN A 523 -40.00 -9.24 44.00
N GLU A 524 -40.24 -7.98 43.63
CA GLU A 524 -39.21 -6.95 43.48
C GLU A 524 -38.37 -6.84 44.76
N ILE A 525 -37.05 -6.84 44.62
CA ILE A 525 -36.12 -6.50 45.69
C ILE A 525 -35.67 -5.07 45.40
N ASP A 526 -36.27 -4.10 46.09
CA ASP A 526 -35.72 -2.75 46.20
C ASP A 526 -34.37 -2.82 46.92
N ALA A 527 -33.29 -2.51 46.20
CA ALA A 527 -31.97 -2.35 46.79
C ALA A 527 -31.80 -0.91 47.26
N GLU A 528 -32.05 -0.64 48.54
CA GLU A 528 -31.66 0.62 49.19
C GLU A 528 -30.13 0.73 49.26
N PHE A 529 -29.56 1.74 48.60
CA PHE A 529 -28.15 2.09 48.71
C PHE A 529 -27.94 3.01 49.93
N LYS A 530 -27.27 2.51 50.98
CA LYS A 530 -26.78 3.36 52.08
C LYS A 530 -25.43 3.98 51.71
N ILE A 531 -25.41 5.30 51.59
CA ILE A 531 -24.17 6.10 51.55
C ILE A 531 -23.66 6.19 53.00
N VAL A 532 -22.44 5.72 53.24
CA VAL A 532 -21.73 5.97 54.49
C VAL A 532 -20.73 7.10 54.21
N GLU A 533 -21.00 8.29 54.73
CA GLU A 533 -19.99 9.35 54.85
C GLU A 533 -18.96 8.90 55.89
N ILE A 534 -17.68 9.01 55.52
CA ILE A 534 -16.57 8.86 56.46
C ILE A 534 -15.91 10.23 56.55
N ASP A 535 -15.96 10.81 57.76
CA ASP A 535 -15.27 12.04 58.11
C ASP A 535 -13.77 11.91 57.83
N SER A 536 -13.21 13.00 57.32
CA SER A 536 -11.79 13.17 57.01
C SER A 536 -10.97 13.33 58.29
N ASP A 537 -10.07 12.37 58.53
CA ASP A 537 -8.86 12.52 59.35
C ASP A 537 -7.60 12.38 58.49
#